data_AF-A0AAV2R5M2-F1
#
_entry.id   AF-A0AAV2R5M2-F1
#
_cell.length_a   1.000
_cell.length_b   1.000
_cell.length_c   1.000
_cell.angle_alpha   90.00
_cell.angle_beta   90.00
_cell.angle_gamma   90.00
#
_symmetry.space_group_name_H-M   'P 1'
#
loop_
_entity.id
_entity.type
_entity.pdbx_description
1 polymer ?
#
loop_
_entity_poly.entity_id
_entity_poly.type
_entity_poly.pdbx_seq_one_letter_code
_entity_poly.pdbx_strand_id
1 'polypeptide(L)'
;MNFTYLHRMVIDLFLIMNWLSEATAHVPLDVAQLYQPLKYQLNQKESNKGSSRYSANWTSLDSRPLPQWYDDAKIGIFIHWGVFSVPSYGSEWFWNYWKKGIPDYVQFMQQNYPPDFTYQDFAAQFTAEFFDPVQWAEVFNAAGAKYVVLTTKHHEGYTLWPSKYSWNWNAKDVGPKMDIVGDLKLALELMSPKIKFGLYHSLAEWFNPEYLQDCQNNYTTNTFPSTKTMPELYELVEQYQPSLIWSDGPFDGPDWYWNSTVFLAWLFNDSPVHDQVVVNDRWGNNVLCKHGSYYTCHDRWNPGVLQDHKWENAMSLDKHSWGYRREAKVGDFLTIHELLEQLVSTVSCGGNLLINIGPTHEGIIPLIMEERLRQLGQWLEINGEAIYNTRPWAVQNDTDTKGVWYTRRNETVYALVLAWPKENILTLGSLTTTSNVNISMLGYDQLCTHRWQHRSNFKSRAIPDIYVVTCRW
;
A
#
# COMPACT_ATOMS: atom_id res chain seq x y z
N MET A 1 -28.82 -44.74 -14.08
CA MET A 1 -29.87 -43.91 -13.47
C MET A 1 -29.24 -43.11 -12.34
N ASN A 2 -29.38 -41.77 -12.41
CA ASN A 2 -29.40 -40.80 -11.30
C ASN A 2 -28.67 -39.48 -11.62
N PHE A 3 -29.48 -38.49 -12.02
CA PHE A 3 -29.45 -37.04 -11.72
C PHE A 3 -28.15 -36.28 -12.05
N THR A 4 -28.00 -35.54 -13.16
CA THR A 4 -28.64 -34.23 -13.49
C THR A 4 -28.90 -33.33 -12.30
N TYR A 5 -28.05 -32.30 -12.11
CA TYR A 5 -28.45 -30.92 -11.82
C TYR A 5 -27.34 -29.95 -12.25
N LEU A 6 -27.63 -29.20 -13.31
CA LEU A 6 -27.01 -27.93 -13.66
C LEU A 6 -27.97 -26.86 -13.13
N HIS A 7 -27.56 -25.98 -12.23
CA HIS A 7 -28.27 -24.72 -11.94
C HIS A 7 -27.25 -23.63 -11.62
N ARG A 8 -26.99 -22.79 -12.63
CA ARG A 8 -26.56 -21.41 -12.45
C ARG A 8 -27.77 -20.56 -12.83
N MET A 9 -28.24 -19.68 -11.95
CA MET A 9 -29.04 -18.53 -12.37
C MET A 9 -28.76 -17.37 -11.42
N VAL A 10 -28.01 -16.42 -11.94
CA VAL A 10 -27.91 -15.04 -11.48
C VAL A 10 -29.00 -14.28 -12.23
N ILE A 11 -29.86 -13.57 -11.51
CA ILE A 11 -30.67 -12.49 -12.07
C ILE A 11 -30.44 -11.28 -11.17
N ASP A 12 -29.62 -10.37 -11.68
CA ASP A 12 -29.60 -8.96 -11.28
C ASP A 12 -30.86 -8.28 -11.83
N LEU A 13 -31.56 -7.56 -10.96
CA LEU A 13 -32.62 -6.65 -11.35
C LEU A 13 -32.32 -5.28 -10.73
N PHE A 14 -31.59 -4.47 -11.50
CA PHE A 14 -31.55 -3.03 -11.35
C PHE A 14 -32.96 -2.46 -11.56
N LEU A 15 -33.49 -1.78 -10.56
CA LEU A 15 -34.63 -0.88 -10.73
C LEU A 15 -34.21 0.52 -10.30
N ILE A 16 -34.06 1.38 -11.30
CA ILE A 16 -34.01 2.83 -11.19
C ILE A 16 -35.40 3.30 -10.76
N MET A 17 -35.49 4.04 -9.65
CA MET A 17 -36.60 4.96 -9.42
C MET A 17 -36.09 6.28 -8.83
N ASN A 18 -36.10 7.30 -9.68
CA ASN A 18 -36.22 8.71 -9.30
C ASN A 18 -37.65 8.95 -8.78
N TRP A 19 -37.80 9.70 -7.69
CA TRP A 19 -38.92 10.64 -7.51
C TRP A 19 -38.54 11.74 -6.50
N LEU A 20 -38.65 12.99 -6.95
CA LEU A 20 -38.64 14.21 -6.13
C LEU A 20 -40.05 14.42 -5.57
N SER A 21 -40.16 14.81 -4.30
CA SER A 21 -41.05 15.92 -3.89
C SER A 21 -40.77 16.35 -2.44
N GLU A 22 -40.73 17.66 -2.28
CA GLU A 22 -40.44 18.47 -1.09
C GLU A 22 -41.38 18.25 0.10
N ALA A 23 -40.85 18.38 1.32
CA ALA A 23 -41.51 19.08 2.42
C ALA A 23 -40.48 19.45 3.51
N THR A 24 -40.42 20.74 3.81
CA THR A 24 -39.57 21.44 4.78
C THR A 24 -39.87 21.08 6.24
N ALA A 25 -38.84 20.91 7.08
CA ALA A 25 -38.80 21.44 8.45
C ALA A 25 -37.37 21.39 9.03
N HIS A 26 -36.92 22.52 9.57
CA HIS A 26 -35.63 22.71 10.23
C HIS A 26 -35.42 21.81 11.46
N VAL A 27 -34.27 21.13 11.51
CA VAL A 27 -33.61 20.68 12.75
C VAL A 27 -32.09 20.78 12.53
N PRO A 28 -31.31 21.43 13.40
CA PRO A 28 -29.85 21.45 13.29
C PRO A 28 -29.30 20.09 13.72
N LEU A 29 -28.69 19.37 12.79
CA LEU A 29 -27.99 18.10 13.06
C LEU A 29 -26.54 18.41 13.39
N ASP A 30 -26.25 18.45 14.69
CA ASP A 30 -24.90 18.27 15.22
C ASP A 30 -24.57 16.76 15.16
N VAL A 31 -23.84 16.36 14.12
CA VAL A 31 -23.52 14.95 13.80
C VAL A 31 -22.33 14.42 14.64
N ALA A 32 -21.80 15.22 15.58
CA ALA A 32 -20.62 14.85 16.36
C ALA A 32 -20.90 14.03 17.65
N GLN A 33 -22.15 13.72 18.00
CA GLN A 33 -22.49 13.10 19.30
C GLN A 33 -23.19 11.73 19.28
N LEU A 34 -23.30 11.03 18.13
CA LEU A 34 -23.99 9.73 18.05
C LEU A 34 -23.11 8.51 17.76
N TYR A 35 -21.78 8.62 17.89
CA TYR A 35 -20.87 7.48 17.72
C TYR A 35 -20.20 7.06 19.04
N GLN A 36 -20.66 5.91 19.57
CA GLN A 36 -19.96 4.88 20.40
C GLN A 36 -20.99 4.15 21.33
N PRO A 37 -20.90 2.83 21.61
CA PRO A 37 -20.86 1.70 20.69
C PRO A 37 -21.88 0.60 21.08
N LEU A 38 -22.90 0.33 20.25
CA LEU A 38 -23.83 -0.80 20.43
C LEU A 38 -23.43 -2.08 19.65
N LYS A 39 -22.23 -2.10 19.04
CA LYS A 39 -21.66 -3.29 18.35
C LYS A 39 -20.68 -4.11 19.20
N TYR A 40 -20.33 -3.67 20.41
CA TYR A 40 -19.30 -4.33 21.22
C TYR A 40 -19.77 -5.58 21.99
N GLN A 41 -21.09 -5.78 22.18
CA GLN A 41 -21.60 -6.88 23.02
C GLN A 41 -22.03 -8.15 22.27
N LEU A 42 -22.08 -8.14 20.93
CA LEU A 42 -22.56 -9.31 20.15
C LEU A 42 -21.44 -10.21 19.62
N ASN A 43 -20.18 -9.76 19.58
CA ASN A 43 -19.06 -10.55 19.04
C ASN A 43 -18.22 -11.28 20.11
N GLN A 44 -18.47 -11.07 21.41
CA GLN A 44 -17.69 -11.72 22.48
C GLN A 44 -18.04 -13.20 22.73
N LYS A 45 -19.00 -13.78 22.00
CA LYS A 45 -19.45 -15.16 22.27
C LYS A 45 -18.84 -16.25 21.38
N GLU A 46 -17.96 -15.94 20.42
CA GLU A 46 -17.42 -16.98 19.52
C GLU A 46 -15.90 -17.05 19.31
N SER A 47 -15.06 -16.17 19.88
CA SER A 47 -13.60 -16.22 19.62
C SER A 47 -12.70 -16.79 20.71
N ASN A 48 -13.22 -17.44 21.75
CA ASN A 48 -12.36 -18.07 22.77
C ASN A 48 -11.94 -19.49 22.35
N LYS A 49 -11.04 -19.58 21.37
CA LYS A 49 -10.17 -20.75 21.15
C LYS A 49 -8.72 -20.30 21.32
N GLY A 50 -8.10 -20.82 22.38
CA GLY A 50 -6.81 -20.41 22.93
C GLY A 50 -5.69 -20.13 21.92
N SER A 51 -5.40 -18.85 21.73
CA SER A 51 -4.12 -18.36 21.24
C SER A 51 -3.23 -18.06 22.45
N SER A 52 -2.03 -18.66 22.50
CA SER A 52 -1.00 -18.27 23.45
C SER A 52 -0.62 -16.80 23.20
N ARG A 53 -0.66 -15.96 24.24
CA ARG A 53 -0.27 -14.54 24.12
C ARG A 53 1.14 -14.41 23.51
N TYR A 54 1.31 -13.42 22.64
CA TYR A 54 2.61 -13.11 22.06
C TYR A 54 3.50 -12.43 23.11
N SER A 55 4.73 -12.91 23.26
CA SER A 55 5.73 -12.29 24.14
C SER A 55 6.57 -11.28 23.36
N ALA A 56 7.17 -10.30 24.06
CA ALA A 56 7.96 -9.23 23.46
C ALA A 56 9.35 -9.69 22.97
N ASN A 57 9.37 -10.67 22.07
CA ASN A 57 10.56 -11.14 21.36
C ASN A 57 10.16 -11.63 19.96
N TRP A 58 11.09 -11.53 19.01
CA TRP A 58 10.83 -11.85 17.61
C TRP A 58 10.40 -13.29 17.37
N THR A 59 10.97 -14.27 18.08
CA THR A 59 10.54 -15.67 17.94
C THR A 59 9.04 -15.86 18.20
N SER A 60 8.50 -15.17 19.20
CA SER A 60 7.07 -15.20 19.48
C SER A 60 6.27 -14.33 18.51
N LEU A 61 6.73 -13.12 18.19
CA LEU A 61 6.01 -12.19 17.31
C LEU A 61 5.91 -12.71 15.87
N ASP A 62 7.00 -13.26 15.33
CA ASP A 62 7.07 -13.81 13.96
C ASP A 62 6.26 -15.11 13.83
N SER A 63 5.88 -15.75 14.94
CA SER A 63 4.97 -16.90 14.92
C SER A 63 3.51 -16.53 14.64
N ARG A 64 3.17 -15.23 14.67
CA ARG A 64 1.83 -14.75 14.39
C ARG A 64 1.48 -15.02 12.92
N PRO A 65 0.40 -15.77 12.63
CA PRO A 65 -0.03 -15.99 11.26
C PRO A 65 -0.36 -14.66 10.56
N LEU A 66 0.01 -14.56 9.29
CA LEU A 66 -0.38 -13.42 8.46
C LEU A 66 -1.91 -13.39 8.30
N PRO A 67 -2.59 -12.27 8.62
CA PRO A 67 -4.00 -12.08 8.30
C PRO A 67 -4.29 -12.26 6.81
N GLN A 68 -5.23 -13.15 6.51
CA GLN A 68 -5.52 -13.61 5.14
C GLN A 68 -5.86 -12.46 4.18
N TRP A 69 -6.55 -11.42 4.67
CA TRP A 69 -6.90 -10.24 3.88
C TRP A 69 -5.68 -9.58 3.23
N TYR A 70 -4.52 -9.58 3.91
CA TYR A 70 -3.33 -8.90 3.42
C TYR A 70 -2.71 -9.66 2.25
N ASP A 71 -2.64 -10.99 2.34
CA ASP A 71 -2.15 -11.78 1.22
C ASP A 71 -3.09 -11.72 0.01
N ASP A 72 -4.40 -11.63 0.23
CA ASP A 72 -5.38 -11.58 -0.87
C ASP A 72 -5.51 -10.19 -1.52
N ALA A 73 -5.13 -9.13 -0.80
CA ALA A 73 -5.30 -7.73 -1.19
C ALA A 73 -4.51 -7.33 -2.44
N LYS A 74 -3.24 -7.76 -2.53
CA LYS A 74 -2.26 -7.50 -3.62
C LYS A 74 -1.89 -6.05 -3.91
N ILE A 75 -2.81 -5.10 -3.84
CA ILE A 75 -2.62 -3.71 -4.27
C ILE A 75 -3.01 -2.76 -3.14
N GLY A 76 -2.07 -1.90 -2.76
CA GLY A 76 -2.29 -0.79 -1.85
C GLY A 76 -1.87 0.55 -2.45
N ILE A 77 -2.39 1.64 -1.89
CA ILE A 77 -1.95 3.01 -2.22
C ILE A 77 -1.20 3.58 -1.02
N PHE A 78 0.00 4.08 -1.26
CA PHE A 78 0.79 4.84 -0.30
C PHE A 78 0.61 6.33 -0.58
N ILE A 79 0.61 7.16 0.45
CA ILE A 79 0.44 8.60 0.32
C ILE A 79 1.51 9.28 1.16
N HIS A 80 2.51 9.86 0.51
CA HIS A 80 3.49 10.75 1.16
C HIS A 80 3.03 12.19 1.03
N TRP A 81 2.48 12.71 2.12
CA TRP A 81 1.94 14.05 2.19
C TRP A 81 2.26 14.70 3.53
N GLY A 82 2.63 15.98 3.49
CA GLY A 82 3.03 16.72 4.68
C GLY A 82 3.64 18.07 4.29
N VAL A 83 4.30 18.72 5.25
CA VAL A 83 4.85 20.07 5.07
C VAL A 83 5.90 20.12 3.94
N PHE A 84 6.61 19.03 3.67
CA PHE A 84 7.55 18.93 2.54
C PHE A 84 6.88 19.11 1.18
N SER A 85 5.56 18.89 1.08
CA SER A 85 4.80 19.16 -0.14
C SER A 85 4.68 20.65 -0.44
N VAL A 86 4.94 21.56 0.52
CA VAL A 86 4.85 23.02 0.30
C VAL A 86 5.98 23.55 -0.60
N PRO A 87 7.28 23.35 -0.28
CA PRO A 87 8.34 23.72 -1.21
C PRO A 87 8.24 22.93 -2.53
N SER A 88 7.64 21.72 -2.50
CA SER A 88 7.40 20.87 -3.67
C SER A 88 8.65 20.68 -4.54
N TYR A 89 9.83 20.50 -3.95
CA TYR A 89 11.09 20.49 -4.70
C TYR A 89 11.98 19.33 -4.29
N GLY A 90 12.48 18.56 -5.26
CA GLY A 90 13.53 17.56 -5.04
C GLY A 90 13.07 16.27 -4.37
N SER A 91 12.54 16.33 -3.14
CA SER A 91 11.85 15.21 -2.49
C SER A 91 11.23 15.57 -1.12
N GLU A 92 10.52 14.60 -0.51
CA GLU A 92 10.09 14.64 0.89
C GLU A 92 11.24 14.78 1.91
N TRP A 93 12.49 14.61 1.47
CA TRP A 93 13.70 14.88 2.26
C TRP A 93 14.17 16.34 2.18
N PHE A 94 13.36 17.24 1.61
CA PHE A 94 13.70 18.65 1.41
C PHE A 94 14.37 19.29 2.62
N TRP A 95 13.79 19.13 3.82
CA TRP A 95 14.40 19.68 5.05
C TRP A 95 15.84 19.20 5.21
N ASN A 96 16.04 17.88 5.23
CA ASN A 96 17.32 17.27 5.55
C ASN A 96 18.39 17.69 4.52
N TYR A 97 18.02 17.68 3.24
CA TYR A 97 18.91 18.11 2.16
C TYR A 97 19.25 19.60 2.22
N TRP A 98 18.27 20.45 2.54
CA TRP A 98 18.51 21.86 2.75
C TRP A 98 19.46 22.11 3.94
N LYS A 99 19.22 21.46 5.10
CA LYS A 99 20.08 21.64 6.29
C LYS A 99 21.46 21.04 6.15
N LYS A 100 21.63 20.00 5.32
CA LYS A 100 22.94 19.46 4.93
C LYS A 100 23.69 20.36 3.93
N GLY A 101 23.07 21.45 3.47
CA GLY A 101 23.70 22.41 2.58
C GLY A 101 23.85 21.90 1.14
N ILE A 102 22.98 20.99 0.69
CA ILE A 102 23.01 20.52 -0.71
C ILE A 102 22.74 21.73 -1.63
N PRO A 103 23.64 22.03 -2.61
CA PRO A 103 23.61 23.29 -3.35
C PRO A 103 22.26 23.65 -3.96
N ASP A 104 21.60 22.70 -4.63
CA ASP A 104 20.33 22.94 -5.32
C ASP A 104 19.21 23.35 -4.36
N TYR A 105 19.16 22.77 -3.15
CA TYR A 105 18.16 23.08 -2.13
C TYR A 105 18.43 24.43 -1.47
N VAL A 106 19.71 24.74 -1.20
CA VAL A 106 20.11 26.05 -0.66
C VAL A 106 19.80 27.16 -1.66
N GLN A 107 20.14 26.95 -2.94
CA GLN A 107 19.87 27.91 -4.01
C GLN A 107 18.36 28.11 -4.20
N PHE A 108 17.59 27.01 -4.21
CA PHE A 108 16.13 27.09 -4.26
C PHE A 108 15.58 27.95 -3.12
N MET A 109 16.05 27.74 -1.89
CA MET A 109 15.61 28.55 -0.76
C MET A 109 15.98 30.03 -0.90
N GLN A 110 17.22 30.33 -1.31
CA GLN A 110 17.70 31.71 -1.50
C GLN A 110 16.95 32.46 -2.61
N GLN A 111 16.48 31.76 -3.64
CA GLN A 111 15.80 32.36 -4.78
C GLN A 111 14.31 32.57 -4.56
N ASN A 112 13.67 31.74 -3.74
CA ASN A 112 12.20 31.68 -3.63
C ASN A 112 11.66 32.16 -2.27
N TYR A 113 12.50 32.27 -1.24
CA TYR A 113 12.08 32.63 0.12
C TYR A 113 12.93 33.76 0.69
N PRO A 114 12.37 34.59 1.58
CA PRO A 114 13.11 35.69 2.19
C PRO A 114 14.28 35.18 3.04
N PRO A 115 15.27 36.05 3.31
CA PRO A 115 16.28 35.78 4.33
C PRO A 115 15.63 35.35 5.66
N ASP A 116 16.31 34.48 6.40
CA ASP A 116 15.87 33.96 7.70
C ASP A 116 14.61 33.07 7.69
N PHE A 117 14.03 32.77 6.51
CA PHE A 117 12.95 31.79 6.40
C PHE A 117 13.39 30.44 6.96
N THR A 118 12.58 29.85 7.82
CA THR A 118 12.77 28.54 8.44
C THR A 118 11.84 27.52 7.80
N TYR A 119 12.12 26.23 7.94
CA TYR A 119 11.18 25.24 7.39
C TYR A 119 9.87 25.22 8.17
N GLN A 120 9.87 25.59 9.47
CA GLN A 120 8.64 25.72 10.24
C GLN A 120 7.65 26.72 9.65
N ASP A 121 8.16 27.74 8.95
CA ASP A 121 7.32 28.73 8.26
C ASP A 121 6.50 28.11 7.10
N PHE A 122 6.90 26.93 6.60
CA PHE A 122 6.09 26.16 5.64
C PHE A 122 4.83 25.56 6.25
N ALA A 123 4.79 25.30 7.56
CA ALA A 123 3.63 24.63 8.16
C ALA A 123 2.34 25.45 8.02
N ALA A 124 2.43 26.78 8.07
CA ALA A 124 1.28 27.66 7.83
C ALA A 124 0.84 27.70 6.35
N GLN A 125 1.73 27.32 5.42
CA GLN A 125 1.49 27.26 3.99
C GLN A 125 0.99 25.88 3.54
N PHE A 126 1.06 24.86 4.39
CA PHE A 126 0.41 23.58 4.15
C PHE A 126 -1.09 23.74 4.39
N THR A 127 -1.86 24.12 3.36
CA THR A 127 -3.25 24.55 3.52
C THR A 127 -4.27 23.42 3.42
N ALA A 128 -3.98 22.37 2.64
CA ALA A 128 -4.96 21.33 2.30
C ALA A 128 -6.30 21.89 1.75
N GLU A 129 -6.28 23.05 1.11
CA GLU A 129 -7.49 23.79 0.69
C GLU A 129 -8.43 22.99 -0.24
N PHE A 130 -7.86 22.12 -1.07
CA PHE A 130 -8.55 21.24 -2.01
C PHE A 130 -8.47 19.77 -1.60
N PHE A 131 -8.11 19.48 -0.34
CA PHE A 131 -8.19 18.12 0.18
C PHE A 131 -9.65 17.70 0.29
N ASP A 132 -10.05 16.76 -0.57
CA ASP A 132 -11.35 16.10 -0.52
C ASP A 132 -11.13 14.60 -0.24
N PRO A 133 -11.35 14.14 1.01
CA PRO A 133 -11.14 12.75 1.37
C PRO A 133 -12.13 11.80 0.67
N VAL A 134 -13.30 12.27 0.24
CA VAL A 134 -14.27 11.48 -0.53
C VAL A 134 -13.77 11.28 -1.96
N GLN A 135 -13.24 12.33 -2.59
CA GLN A 135 -12.61 12.23 -3.90
C GLN A 135 -11.39 11.30 -3.86
N TRP A 136 -10.54 11.40 -2.83
CA TRP A 136 -9.42 10.46 -2.65
C TRP A 136 -9.90 9.02 -2.51
N ALA A 137 -10.91 8.76 -1.67
CA ALA A 137 -11.48 7.42 -1.49
C ALA A 137 -12.07 6.85 -2.79
N GLU A 138 -12.67 7.70 -3.63
CA GLU A 138 -13.16 7.33 -4.96
C GLU A 138 -12.01 6.96 -5.90
N VAL A 139 -10.95 7.77 -5.98
CA VAL A 139 -9.76 7.50 -6.80
C VAL A 139 -9.10 6.18 -6.38
N PHE A 140 -8.94 5.92 -5.09
CA PHE A 140 -8.32 4.69 -4.60
C PHE A 140 -9.17 3.45 -4.89
N ASN A 141 -10.50 3.56 -4.78
CA ASN A 141 -11.39 2.49 -5.17
C ASN A 141 -11.38 2.25 -6.68
N ALA A 142 -11.40 3.32 -7.48
CA ALA A 142 -11.26 3.24 -8.93
C ALA A 142 -9.93 2.59 -9.34
N ALA A 143 -8.85 2.82 -8.58
CA ALA A 143 -7.55 2.16 -8.80
C ALA A 143 -7.54 0.65 -8.50
N GLY A 144 -8.61 0.11 -7.92
CA GLY A 144 -8.67 -1.27 -7.46
C GLY A 144 -7.93 -1.53 -6.14
N ALA A 145 -7.55 -0.49 -5.39
CA ALA A 145 -6.84 -0.67 -4.13
C ALA A 145 -7.66 -1.51 -3.14
N LYS A 146 -6.95 -2.29 -2.31
CA LYS A 146 -7.54 -3.05 -1.18
C LYS A 146 -7.05 -2.55 0.17
N TYR A 147 -6.05 -1.68 0.19
CA TYR A 147 -5.62 -0.95 1.36
C TYR A 147 -4.99 0.39 0.99
N VAL A 148 -4.97 1.32 1.93
CA VAL A 148 -4.34 2.64 1.80
C VAL A 148 -3.41 2.83 2.99
N VAL A 149 -2.26 3.48 2.78
CA VAL A 149 -1.28 3.81 3.81
C VAL A 149 -0.99 5.31 3.73
N LEU A 150 -1.49 6.08 4.71
CA LEU A 150 -1.23 7.52 4.79
C LEU A 150 -0.03 7.80 5.71
N THR A 151 0.90 8.67 5.30
CA THR A 151 1.92 9.21 6.19
C THR A 151 1.28 10.01 7.33
N THR A 152 1.22 9.43 8.53
CA THR A 152 0.74 10.15 9.72
C THR A 152 1.77 11.18 10.16
N LYS A 153 3.04 10.80 10.15
CA LYS A 153 4.21 11.59 10.49
C LYS A 153 5.37 11.10 9.66
N HIS A 154 6.03 12.00 8.95
CA HIS A 154 7.29 11.70 8.27
C HIS A 154 8.49 12.23 9.09
N HIS A 155 9.71 12.11 8.58
CA HIS A 155 10.93 12.33 9.38
C HIS A 155 11.12 13.77 9.89
N GLU A 156 10.43 14.76 9.32
CA GLU A 156 10.38 16.14 9.81
C GLU A 156 9.46 16.34 11.02
N GLY A 157 8.74 15.29 11.44
CA GLY A 157 8.00 15.23 12.70
C GLY A 157 6.64 15.92 12.70
N TYR A 158 6.18 16.45 11.57
CA TYR A 158 4.86 17.08 11.48
C TYR A 158 3.76 16.01 11.42
N THR A 159 2.79 16.05 12.33
CA THR A 159 1.71 15.06 12.36
C THR A 159 0.47 15.51 11.61
N LEU A 160 -0.11 14.63 10.80
CA LEU A 160 -1.36 14.87 10.05
C LEU A 160 -2.63 14.67 10.89
N TRP A 161 -2.48 14.41 12.18
CA TRP A 161 -3.57 14.29 13.16
C TRP A 161 -3.26 15.18 14.37
N PRO A 162 -4.26 15.53 15.22
CA PRO A 162 -4.09 16.39 16.38
C PRO A 162 -3.37 15.68 17.54
N SER A 163 -2.13 15.24 17.33
CA SER A 163 -1.39 14.50 18.34
C SER A 163 -1.10 15.35 19.57
N LYS A 164 -1.37 14.78 20.75
CA LYS A 164 -1.01 15.40 22.04
C LYS A 164 0.50 15.53 22.23
N TYR A 165 1.28 14.72 21.50
CA TYR A 165 2.72 14.67 21.59
C TYR A 165 3.40 15.59 20.59
N SER A 166 2.67 16.10 19.60
CA SER A 166 3.15 17.05 18.57
C SER A 166 2.43 18.40 18.64
N TRP A 167 2.19 18.90 19.85
CA TRP A 167 1.54 20.18 20.08
C TRP A 167 2.20 21.31 19.27
N ASN A 168 1.38 22.09 18.56
CA ASN A 168 1.80 23.18 17.66
C ASN A 168 2.67 22.78 16.46
N TRP A 169 2.84 21.48 16.21
CA TRP A 169 3.54 20.94 15.03
C TRP A 169 2.71 19.82 14.40
N ASN A 170 1.43 20.12 14.15
CA ASN A 170 0.47 19.20 13.56
C ASN A 170 -0.59 19.92 12.72
N ALA A 171 -1.30 19.15 11.88
CA ALA A 171 -2.33 19.64 10.94
C ALA A 171 -3.51 20.35 11.59
N LYS A 172 -3.82 20.05 12.86
CA LYS A 172 -4.91 20.72 13.57
C LYS A 172 -4.48 22.07 14.12
N ASP A 173 -3.26 22.15 14.64
CA ASP A 173 -2.76 23.34 15.32
C ASP A 173 -2.20 24.38 14.35
N VAL A 174 -1.62 23.99 13.21
CA VAL A 174 -1.04 24.92 12.22
C VAL A 174 -1.26 24.38 10.80
N GLY A 175 -1.50 25.27 9.84
CA GLY A 175 -1.83 24.91 8.46
C GLY A 175 -3.31 24.54 8.30
N PRO A 176 -3.69 23.28 7.99
CA PRO A 176 -5.04 22.90 7.55
C PRO A 176 -6.18 23.09 8.58
N LYS A 177 -5.87 23.12 9.88
CA LYS A 177 -6.83 23.17 10.99
C LYS A 177 -7.81 21.98 11.05
N MET A 178 -7.37 20.81 10.60
CA MET A 178 -8.17 19.59 10.53
C MET A 178 -7.41 18.33 10.97
N ASP A 179 -8.16 17.25 11.18
CA ASP A 179 -7.63 15.91 11.43
C ASP A 179 -7.68 15.11 10.11
N ILE A 180 -6.62 15.23 9.32
CA ILE A 180 -6.54 14.59 7.99
C ILE A 180 -6.63 13.07 8.11
N VAL A 181 -6.02 12.49 9.14
CA VAL A 181 -6.04 11.04 9.38
C VAL A 181 -7.46 10.56 9.66
N GLY A 182 -8.17 11.26 10.56
CA GLY A 182 -9.57 10.97 10.88
C GLY A 182 -10.51 11.15 9.69
N ASP A 183 -10.36 12.25 8.95
CA ASP A 183 -11.23 12.58 7.82
C ASP A 183 -11.06 11.58 6.66
N LEU A 184 -9.82 11.18 6.35
CA LEU A 184 -9.58 10.15 5.32
C LEU A 184 -10.10 8.78 5.75
N LYS A 185 -9.90 8.40 7.02
CA LYS A 185 -10.45 7.15 7.56
C LYS A 185 -11.97 7.11 7.38
N LEU A 186 -12.66 8.17 7.80
CA LEU A 186 -14.11 8.24 7.74
C LEU A 186 -14.62 8.15 6.30
N ALA A 187 -13.98 8.84 5.36
CA ALA A 187 -14.34 8.76 3.94
C ALA A 187 -14.15 7.35 3.38
N LEU A 188 -13.04 6.66 3.70
CA LEU A 188 -12.82 5.27 3.27
C LEU A 188 -13.87 4.31 3.87
N GLU A 189 -14.22 4.46 5.15
CA GLU A 189 -15.25 3.64 5.80
C GLU A 189 -16.63 3.81 5.17
N LEU A 190 -16.99 5.03 4.77
CA LEU A 190 -18.30 5.34 4.20
C LEU A 190 -18.39 5.04 2.69
N MET A 191 -17.34 5.35 1.93
CA MET A 191 -17.37 5.33 0.46
C MET A 191 -16.77 4.04 -0.12
N SER A 192 -15.77 3.49 0.56
CA SER A 192 -14.94 2.40 0.04
C SER A 192 -14.66 1.32 1.10
N PRO A 193 -15.70 0.73 1.76
CA PRO A 193 -15.55 -0.12 2.95
C PRO A 193 -14.75 -1.42 2.74
N LYS A 194 -14.42 -1.74 1.49
CA LYS A 194 -13.55 -2.87 1.13
C LYS A 194 -12.06 -2.53 1.16
N ILE A 195 -11.71 -1.25 1.27
CA ILE A 195 -10.34 -0.78 1.42
C ILE A 195 -9.98 -0.77 2.90
N LYS A 196 -8.91 -1.48 3.27
CA LYS A 196 -8.36 -1.44 4.62
C LYS A 196 -7.59 -0.15 4.85
N PHE A 197 -7.88 0.52 5.95
CA PHE A 197 -7.17 1.73 6.36
C PHE A 197 -5.87 1.37 7.06
N GLY A 198 -4.74 1.90 6.59
CA GLY A 198 -3.41 1.70 7.13
C GLY A 198 -2.68 3.03 7.27
N LEU A 199 -1.65 3.03 8.11
CA LEU A 199 -0.94 4.24 8.50
C LEU A 199 0.56 4.01 8.45
N TYR A 200 1.27 4.96 7.85
CA TYR A 200 2.71 5.06 7.96
C TYR A 200 3.10 5.95 9.13
N HIS A 201 4.18 5.59 9.82
CA HIS A 201 4.74 6.42 10.88
C HIS A 201 6.27 6.34 10.89
N SER A 202 6.92 7.49 10.72
CA SER A 202 8.35 7.63 10.95
C SER A 202 8.67 7.49 12.43
N LEU A 203 9.49 6.50 12.78
CA LEU A 203 9.97 6.30 14.15
C LEU A 203 10.84 7.47 14.61
N ALA A 204 11.67 8.02 13.71
CA ALA A 204 12.57 9.12 14.00
C ALA A 204 11.98 10.51 13.68
N GLU A 205 12.57 11.52 14.30
CA GLU A 205 12.38 12.94 13.97
C GLU A 205 13.75 13.61 13.87
N TRP A 206 14.18 13.95 12.65
CA TRP A 206 15.56 14.36 12.36
C TRP A 206 16.11 15.47 13.25
N PHE A 207 15.25 16.37 13.74
CA PHE A 207 15.67 17.57 14.47
C PHE A 207 15.04 17.67 15.86
N ASN A 208 14.41 16.60 16.35
CA ASN A 208 13.93 16.57 17.71
C ASN A 208 15.14 16.53 18.67
N PRO A 209 15.25 17.46 19.64
CA PRO A 209 16.38 17.50 20.56
C PRO A 209 16.61 16.21 21.35
N GLU A 210 15.54 15.52 21.75
CA GLU A 210 15.64 14.25 22.47
C GLU A 210 16.17 13.14 21.56
N TYR A 211 15.72 13.10 20.30
CA TYR A 211 16.23 12.14 19.31
C TYR A 211 17.72 12.39 19.05
N LEU A 212 18.12 13.64 18.80
CA LEU A 212 19.51 14.01 18.58
C LEU A 212 20.39 13.69 19.79
N GLN A 213 19.90 13.87 21.01
CA GLN A 213 20.60 13.52 22.23
C GLN A 213 20.80 12.01 22.36
N ASP A 214 19.78 11.22 22.05
CA ASP A 214 19.88 9.76 22.02
C ASP A 214 20.87 9.29 20.93
N CYS A 215 20.84 9.89 19.74
CA CYS A 215 21.83 9.62 18.67
C CYS A 215 23.26 9.91 19.14
N GLN A 216 23.50 11.05 19.81
CA GLN A 216 24.82 11.41 20.36
C GLN A 216 25.28 10.43 21.45
N ASN A 217 24.33 9.84 22.18
CA ASN A 217 24.58 8.78 23.16
C ASN A 217 24.61 7.37 22.54
N ASN A 218 24.77 7.25 21.21
CA ASN A 218 24.78 5.99 20.48
C ASN A 218 23.57 5.10 20.80
N TYR A 219 22.39 5.71 20.97
CA TYR A 219 21.13 5.05 21.29
C TYR A 219 21.14 4.26 22.60
N THR A 220 22.09 4.54 23.52
CA THR A 220 22.13 3.90 24.85
C THR A 220 21.05 4.41 25.80
N THR A 221 20.51 5.61 25.52
CA THR A 221 19.31 6.16 26.13
C THR A 221 18.15 6.06 25.15
N ASN A 222 16.92 5.94 25.65
CA ASN A 222 15.69 5.82 24.86
C ASN A 222 14.65 6.87 25.25
N THR A 223 15.11 8.10 25.50
CA THR A 223 14.24 9.19 25.95
C THR A 223 13.20 9.49 24.89
N PHE A 224 13.65 9.74 23.65
CA PHE A 224 12.78 10.14 22.56
C PHE A 224 11.71 9.09 22.20
N PRO A 225 12.03 7.79 22.03
CA PRO A 225 11.00 6.79 21.77
C PRO A 225 9.98 6.69 22.91
N SER A 226 10.40 6.88 24.16
CA SER A 226 9.55 6.76 25.35
C SER A 226 8.59 7.95 25.54
N THR A 227 9.04 9.16 25.18
CA THR A 227 8.27 10.41 25.37
C THR A 227 7.47 10.82 24.13
N LYS A 228 7.89 10.36 22.95
CA LYS A 228 7.38 10.81 21.66
C LYS A 228 6.83 9.67 20.80
N THR A 229 7.71 8.85 20.21
CA THR A 229 7.34 7.88 19.16
C THR A 229 6.35 6.83 19.65
N MET A 230 6.62 6.19 20.80
CA MET A 230 5.74 5.13 21.29
C MET A 230 4.37 5.67 21.71
N PRO A 231 4.26 6.73 22.53
CA PRO A 231 2.95 7.31 22.85
C PRO A 231 2.13 7.73 21.62
N GLU A 232 2.75 8.27 20.57
CA GLU A 232 2.08 8.56 19.29
C GLU A 232 1.54 7.30 18.60
N LEU A 233 2.31 6.21 18.59
CA LEU A 233 1.86 4.94 18.00
C LEU A 233 0.69 4.32 18.78
N TYR A 234 0.72 4.34 20.11
CA TYR A 234 -0.43 3.92 20.93
C TYR A 234 -1.65 4.81 20.65
N GLU A 235 -1.46 6.12 20.58
CA GLU A 235 -2.52 7.08 20.26
C GLU A 235 -3.17 6.79 18.90
N LEU A 236 -2.36 6.57 17.86
CA LEU A 236 -2.84 6.26 16.52
C LEU A 236 -3.65 4.97 16.47
N VAL A 237 -3.17 3.92 17.16
CA VAL A 237 -3.85 2.62 17.16
C VAL A 237 -5.19 2.69 17.88
N GLU A 238 -5.22 3.34 19.05
CA GLU A 238 -6.44 3.47 19.85
C GLU A 238 -7.49 4.34 19.16
N GLN A 239 -7.08 5.46 18.56
CA GLN A 239 -8.01 6.41 17.93
C GLN A 239 -8.47 5.95 16.55
N TYR A 240 -7.53 5.52 15.70
CA TYR A 240 -7.81 5.29 14.28
C TYR A 240 -7.93 3.82 13.90
N GLN A 241 -7.51 2.89 14.76
CA GLN A 241 -7.67 1.45 14.55
C GLN A 241 -7.21 0.99 13.15
N PRO A 242 -5.96 1.29 12.75
CA PRO A 242 -5.47 0.91 11.44
C PRO A 242 -5.33 -0.62 11.30
N SER A 243 -5.65 -1.13 10.12
CA SER A 243 -5.40 -2.52 9.74
C SER A 243 -3.93 -2.77 9.36
N LEU A 244 -3.13 -1.73 9.17
CA LEU A 244 -1.72 -1.83 8.82
C LEU A 244 -0.94 -0.68 9.45
N ILE A 245 0.21 -0.98 10.07
CA ILE A 245 1.17 0.03 10.52
C ILE A 245 2.48 -0.16 9.75
N TRP A 246 2.86 0.85 8.98
CA TRP A 246 4.07 0.89 8.18
C TRP A 246 5.09 1.78 8.88
N SER A 247 6.00 1.17 9.65
CA SER A 247 7.06 1.91 10.34
C SER A 247 8.18 2.31 9.39
N ASP A 248 8.91 3.39 9.66
CA ASP A 248 10.15 3.71 8.93
C ASP A 248 11.10 4.58 9.74
N GLY A 249 12.26 4.88 9.16
CA GLY A 249 13.27 5.71 9.78
C GLY A 249 13.85 5.16 11.09
N PRO A 250 14.05 3.82 11.27
CA PRO A 250 14.80 3.36 12.42
C PRO A 250 16.25 3.85 12.39
N PHE A 251 16.76 4.23 11.20
CA PHE A 251 18.13 4.68 10.95
C PHE A 251 19.15 3.76 11.62
N ASP A 252 19.96 4.28 12.54
CA ASP A 252 20.95 3.50 13.28
C ASP A 252 20.41 2.96 14.62
N GLY A 253 19.15 3.25 14.96
CA GLY A 253 18.49 2.79 16.18
C GLY A 253 18.03 1.32 16.07
N PRO A 254 18.49 0.42 16.96
CA PRO A 254 18.02 -0.96 17.02
C PRO A 254 16.60 -1.06 17.60
N ASP A 255 15.95 -2.20 17.39
CA ASP A 255 14.58 -2.49 17.87
C ASP A 255 14.35 -2.25 19.36
N TRP A 256 15.34 -2.54 20.21
CA TRP A 256 15.24 -2.32 21.65
C TRP A 256 15.21 -0.83 22.02
N TYR A 257 15.94 0.03 21.28
CA TYR A 257 15.92 1.48 21.49
C TYR A 257 14.52 2.03 21.24
N TRP A 258 13.91 1.59 20.14
CA TRP A 258 12.55 1.95 19.77
C TRP A 258 11.49 1.34 20.68
N ASN A 259 11.82 0.34 21.51
CA ASN A 259 10.85 -0.46 22.28
C ASN A 259 9.85 -1.24 21.38
N SER A 260 10.30 -1.62 20.18
CA SER A 260 9.45 -2.16 19.13
C SER A 260 8.77 -3.47 19.51
N THR A 261 9.50 -4.43 20.07
CA THR A 261 8.92 -5.75 20.41
C THR A 261 7.86 -5.67 21.51
N VAL A 262 7.98 -4.71 22.44
CA VAL A 262 6.98 -4.47 23.48
C VAL A 262 5.71 -3.88 22.87
N PHE A 263 5.85 -2.87 22.01
CA PHE A 263 4.72 -2.30 21.28
C PHE A 263 4.02 -3.34 20.41
N LEU A 264 4.76 -4.14 19.64
CA LEU A 264 4.19 -5.17 18.79
C LEU A 264 3.50 -6.29 19.59
N ALA A 265 4.04 -6.67 20.75
CA ALA A 265 3.39 -7.63 21.64
C ALA A 265 2.05 -7.08 22.16
N TRP A 266 1.98 -5.81 22.55
CA TRP A 266 0.71 -5.17 22.90
C TRP A 266 -0.23 -5.10 21.68
N LEU A 267 0.29 -4.70 20.52
CA LEU A 267 -0.48 -4.56 19.29
C LEU A 267 -1.19 -5.86 18.90
N PHE A 268 -0.50 -7.00 19.03
CA PHE A 268 -1.02 -8.31 18.67
C PHE A 268 -1.82 -9.02 19.77
N ASN A 269 -1.82 -8.52 21.01
CA ASN A 269 -2.56 -9.14 22.11
C ASN A 269 -3.75 -8.32 22.59
N ASP A 270 -3.58 -7.01 22.74
CA ASP A 270 -4.48 -6.18 23.54
C ASP A 270 -5.10 -5.02 22.76
N SER A 271 -4.51 -4.63 21.62
CA SER A 271 -5.02 -3.51 20.82
C SER A 271 -6.41 -3.82 20.21
N PRO A 272 -7.20 -2.79 19.85
CA PRO A 272 -8.49 -2.97 19.17
C PRO A 272 -8.37 -3.62 17.77
N VAL A 273 -7.16 -3.76 17.23
CA VAL A 273 -6.91 -4.27 15.87
C VAL A 273 -6.11 -5.57 15.84
N HIS A 274 -5.87 -6.19 17.00
CA HIS A 274 -5.00 -7.37 17.16
C HIS A 274 -5.31 -8.52 16.19
N ASP A 275 -6.58 -8.73 15.83
CA ASP A 275 -7.02 -9.78 14.91
C ASP A 275 -6.66 -9.54 13.44
N GLN A 276 -6.49 -8.28 13.02
CA GLN A 276 -6.36 -7.94 11.61
C GLN A 276 -5.07 -7.17 11.26
N VAL A 277 -4.43 -6.54 12.24
CA VAL A 277 -3.30 -5.63 11.96
C VAL A 277 -2.10 -6.37 11.39
N VAL A 278 -1.42 -5.76 10.43
CA VAL A 278 -0.12 -6.21 9.91
C VAL A 278 0.92 -5.10 10.05
N VAL A 279 2.18 -5.49 10.19
CA VAL A 279 3.30 -4.55 10.28
C VAL A 279 4.43 -4.92 9.31
N ASN A 280 5.13 -3.93 8.78
CA ASN A 280 6.32 -4.14 7.94
C ASN A 280 7.54 -4.55 8.79
N ASP A 281 8.72 -4.57 8.16
CA ASP A 281 10.01 -5.02 8.71
C ASP A 281 10.97 -3.89 9.14
N ARG A 282 10.46 -2.67 9.36
CA ARG A 282 11.30 -1.47 9.60
C ARG A 282 11.29 -0.97 11.05
N TRP A 283 11.17 -1.89 12.00
CA TRP A 283 11.05 -1.60 13.43
C TRP A 283 12.40 -1.44 14.17
N GLY A 284 13.51 -1.35 13.45
CA GLY A 284 14.86 -1.25 13.99
C GLY A 284 15.92 -1.54 12.92
N ASN A 285 17.14 -1.05 13.10
CA ASN A 285 18.23 -1.26 12.14
C ASN A 285 18.63 -2.75 11.98
N ASN A 286 18.30 -3.57 12.97
CA ASN A 286 18.57 -5.00 13.04
C ASN A 286 17.40 -5.87 12.55
N VAL A 287 16.28 -5.26 12.14
CA VAL A 287 14.98 -5.91 11.84
C VAL A 287 14.75 -6.14 10.35
N LEU A 288 15.25 -5.22 9.51
CA LEU A 288 14.99 -5.19 8.07
C LEU A 288 15.27 -6.53 7.38
N CYS A 289 14.31 -7.01 6.59
CA CYS A 289 14.36 -8.30 5.88
C CYS A 289 14.49 -9.54 6.79
N LYS A 290 14.11 -9.43 8.08
CA LYS A 290 14.22 -10.54 9.06
C LYS A 290 12.99 -10.75 9.92
N HIS A 291 12.29 -9.68 10.29
CA HIS A 291 11.16 -9.74 11.22
C HIS A 291 10.01 -8.86 10.72
N GLY A 292 8.79 -9.10 11.24
CA GLY A 292 7.58 -8.37 10.84
C GLY A 292 6.57 -9.26 10.11
N SER A 293 5.34 -8.76 9.92
CA SER A 293 4.30 -9.55 9.25
C SER A 293 4.58 -9.75 7.76
N TYR A 294 5.32 -8.83 7.14
CA TYR A 294 5.81 -8.92 5.77
C TYR A 294 7.09 -8.11 5.62
N TYR A 295 7.90 -8.46 4.62
CA TYR A 295 9.18 -7.79 4.37
C TYR A 295 9.07 -6.73 3.28
N THR A 296 9.81 -5.64 3.47
CA THR A 296 10.07 -4.62 2.44
C THR A 296 11.54 -4.63 2.04
N CYS A 297 12.46 -5.02 2.94
CA CYS A 297 13.91 -5.15 2.75
C CYS A 297 14.67 -3.87 2.32
N HIS A 298 14.18 -3.09 1.36
CA HIS A 298 14.60 -1.73 1.01
C HIS A 298 13.54 -1.06 0.11
N ASP A 299 13.74 0.22 -0.23
CA ASP A 299 12.82 0.94 -1.12
C ASP A 299 12.76 0.30 -2.51
N ARG A 300 11.56 0.18 -3.09
CA ARG A 300 11.33 -0.42 -4.42
C ARG A 300 11.86 -1.86 -4.52
N TRP A 301 11.86 -2.62 -3.43
CA TRP A 301 12.33 -4.00 -3.43
C TRP A 301 11.38 -4.89 -4.22
N ASN A 302 11.90 -5.48 -5.30
CA ASN A 302 11.25 -6.52 -6.07
C ASN A 302 12.30 -7.61 -6.36
N PRO A 303 12.27 -8.75 -5.65
CA PRO A 303 13.31 -9.77 -5.75
C PRO A 303 13.29 -10.50 -7.11
N GLY A 304 12.21 -10.39 -7.90
CA GLY A 304 12.08 -11.08 -9.19
C GLY A 304 11.99 -12.61 -9.09
N VAL A 305 11.97 -13.16 -7.87
CA VAL A 305 11.84 -14.58 -7.56
C VAL A 305 10.93 -14.78 -6.34
N LEU A 306 10.29 -15.95 -6.25
CA LEU A 306 9.44 -16.30 -5.12
C LEU A 306 10.23 -16.27 -3.80
N GLN A 307 9.63 -15.68 -2.77
CA GLN A 307 10.16 -15.62 -1.41
C GLN A 307 9.40 -16.56 -0.47
N ASP A 308 10.07 -17.05 0.57
CA ASP A 308 9.47 -17.91 1.60
C ASP A 308 8.60 -17.15 2.61
N HIS A 309 8.81 -15.83 2.71
CA HIS A 309 8.04 -14.94 3.56
C HIS A 309 7.25 -13.94 2.72
N LYS A 310 6.08 -13.51 3.21
CA LYS A 310 5.30 -12.47 2.54
C LYS A 310 6.12 -11.19 2.46
N TRP A 311 5.99 -10.49 1.34
CA TRP A 311 6.68 -9.23 1.11
C TRP A 311 5.82 -8.20 0.39
N GLU A 312 6.27 -6.95 0.39
CA GLU A 312 5.63 -5.81 -0.26
C GLU A 312 6.65 -4.99 -1.05
N ASN A 313 6.38 -4.75 -2.33
CA ASN A 313 7.06 -3.78 -3.16
C ASN A 313 6.48 -2.39 -2.89
N ALA A 314 7.06 -1.66 -1.95
CA ALA A 314 6.76 -0.25 -1.77
C ALA A 314 7.51 0.56 -2.84
N MET A 315 6.77 1.22 -3.74
CA MET A 315 7.32 2.02 -4.84
C MET A 315 6.50 3.28 -5.09
N SER A 316 6.96 4.17 -5.96
CA SER A 316 6.28 5.44 -6.27
C SER A 316 6.03 5.60 -7.76
N LEU A 317 4.92 6.24 -8.12
CA LEU A 317 4.65 6.65 -9.50
C LEU A 317 5.66 7.68 -10.00
N ASP A 318 6.16 8.56 -9.13
CA ASP A 318 7.35 9.37 -9.42
C ASP A 318 8.60 8.49 -9.23
N LYS A 319 9.39 8.36 -10.30
CA LYS A 319 10.61 7.54 -10.34
C LYS A 319 11.70 8.06 -9.40
N HIS A 320 11.60 9.29 -8.93
CA HIS A 320 12.64 9.99 -8.18
C HIS A 320 12.26 10.32 -6.73
N SER A 321 10.97 10.49 -6.40
CA SER A 321 10.55 10.88 -5.04
C SER A 321 9.25 10.21 -4.59
N TRP A 322 9.06 10.18 -3.27
CA TRP A 322 7.80 9.82 -2.64
C TRP A 322 6.87 11.04 -2.50
N GLY A 323 7.42 12.19 -2.08
CA GLY A 323 6.69 13.46 -2.01
C GLY A 323 6.43 14.12 -3.37
N TYR A 324 5.53 15.10 -3.38
CA TYR A 324 5.23 15.89 -4.58
C TYR A 324 6.40 16.81 -4.98
N ARG A 325 6.67 16.87 -6.29
CA ARG A 325 7.69 17.73 -6.89
C ARG A 325 7.13 18.50 -8.08
N ARG A 326 7.14 19.82 -8.00
CA ARG A 326 6.58 20.72 -9.03
C ARG A 326 7.43 20.77 -10.30
N GLU A 327 8.71 20.42 -10.20
CA GLU A 327 9.67 20.40 -11.31
C GLU A 327 9.66 19.07 -12.09
N ALA A 328 8.91 18.07 -11.64
CA ALA A 328 8.82 16.77 -12.29
C ALA A 328 8.21 16.89 -13.69
N LYS A 329 8.78 16.15 -14.65
CA LYS A 329 8.32 16.07 -16.04
C LYS A 329 7.56 14.78 -16.28
N VAL A 330 6.78 14.71 -17.34
CA VAL A 330 6.00 13.50 -17.70
C VAL A 330 6.86 12.22 -17.75
N GLY A 331 8.12 12.32 -18.22
CA GLY A 331 9.06 11.18 -18.27
C GLY A 331 9.56 10.69 -16.91
N ASP A 332 9.42 11.50 -15.86
CA ASP A 332 9.80 11.18 -14.49
C ASP A 332 8.75 10.29 -13.81
N PHE A 333 7.57 10.15 -14.41
CA PHE A 333 6.52 9.27 -13.90
C PHE A 333 6.53 7.92 -14.62
N LEU A 334 6.10 6.88 -13.92
CA LEU A 334 5.83 5.59 -14.54
C LEU A 334 4.70 5.72 -15.56
N THR A 335 4.89 5.09 -16.72
CA THR A 335 3.80 4.81 -17.64
C THR A 335 2.88 3.73 -17.06
N ILE A 336 1.66 3.62 -17.57
CA ILE A 336 0.77 2.52 -17.18
C ILE A 336 1.39 1.15 -17.48
N HIS A 337 2.16 1.04 -18.58
CA HIS A 337 2.85 -0.20 -18.93
C HIS A 337 3.88 -0.57 -17.85
N GLU A 338 4.79 0.35 -17.51
CA GLU A 338 5.78 0.13 -16.44
C GLU A 338 5.11 -0.21 -15.09
N LEU A 339 3.98 0.43 -14.76
CA LEU A 339 3.22 0.12 -13.54
C LEU A 339 2.63 -1.31 -13.57
N LEU A 340 2.08 -1.75 -14.70
CA LEU A 340 1.59 -3.12 -14.87
C LEU A 340 2.73 -4.14 -14.79
N GLU A 341 3.91 -3.84 -15.34
CA GLU A 341 5.10 -4.69 -15.20
C GLU A 341 5.49 -4.88 -13.73
N GLN A 342 5.46 -3.80 -12.94
CA GLN A 342 5.70 -3.88 -11.49
C GLN A 342 4.64 -4.72 -10.79
N LEU A 343 3.37 -4.55 -11.12
CA LEU A 343 2.27 -5.31 -10.52
C LEU A 343 2.39 -6.81 -10.79
N VAL A 344 2.48 -7.21 -12.07
CA VAL A 344 2.44 -8.63 -12.42
C VAL A 344 3.67 -9.37 -11.92
N SER A 345 4.86 -8.76 -12.01
CA SER A 345 6.08 -9.37 -11.49
C SER A 345 6.05 -9.53 -9.97
N THR A 346 5.54 -8.51 -9.26
CA THR A 346 5.40 -8.53 -7.79
C THR A 346 4.45 -9.63 -7.35
N VAL A 347 3.24 -9.68 -7.91
CA VAL A 347 2.20 -10.65 -7.50
C VAL A 347 2.60 -12.08 -7.86
N SER A 348 3.21 -12.30 -9.03
CA SER A 348 3.71 -13.62 -9.44
C SER A 348 4.81 -14.15 -8.51
N CYS A 349 5.61 -13.26 -7.93
CA CYS A 349 6.65 -13.57 -6.95
C CYS A 349 6.14 -13.54 -5.48
N GLY A 350 4.83 -13.44 -5.26
CA GLY A 350 4.19 -13.55 -3.95
C GLY A 350 4.03 -12.25 -3.17
N GLY A 351 4.47 -11.13 -3.73
CA GLY A 351 4.41 -9.82 -3.08
C GLY A 351 3.04 -9.15 -3.18
N ASN A 352 2.88 -8.08 -2.40
CA ASN A 352 1.91 -7.02 -2.68
C ASN A 352 2.63 -5.81 -3.29
N LEU A 353 1.94 -5.03 -4.11
CA LEU A 353 2.43 -3.76 -4.63
C LEU A 353 1.78 -2.61 -3.84
N LEU A 354 2.60 -1.77 -3.21
CA LEU A 354 2.17 -0.56 -2.53
C LEU A 354 2.61 0.65 -3.36
N ILE A 355 1.65 1.29 -4.03
CA ILE A 355 1.87 2.32 -5.05
C ILE A 355 1.75 3.70 -4.39
N ASN A 356 2.87 4.41 -4.30
CA ASN A 356 2.88 5.75 -3.75
C ASN A 356 2.41 6.84 -4.72
N ILE A 357 1.62 7.76 -4.18
CA ILE A 357 1.36 9.09 -4.73
C ILE A 357 1.86 10.18 -3.79
N GLY A 358 2.20 11.34 -4.37
CA GLY A 358 2.56 12.55 -3.65
C GLY A 358 1.57 13.67 -3.97
N PRO A 359 0.58 13.95 -3.10
CA PRO A 359 -0.34 15.06 -3.26
C PRO A 359 0.33 16.43 -3.12
N THR A 360 -0.23 17.45 -3.77
CA THR A 360 0.22 18.85 -3.62
C THR A 360 -0.09 19.36 -2.21
N HIS A 361 0.54 20.44 -1.74
CA HIS A 361 0.28 20.97 -0.39
C HIS A 361 -1.16 21.46 -0.18
N GLU A 362 -1.88 21.78 -1.26
CA GLU A 362 -3.29 22.11 -1.25
C GLU A 362 -4.19 20.86 -1.20
N GLY A 363 -3.66 19.63 -1.33
CA GLY A 363 -4.43 18.39 -1.21
C GLY A 363 -4.90 17.78 -2.52
N ILE A 364 -4.40 18.26 -3.67
CA ILE A 364 -4.73 17.72 -4.99
C ILE A 364 -3.86 16.49 -5.27
N ILE A 365 -4.48 15.37 -5.70
CA ILE A 365 -3.76 14.27 -6.33
C ILE A 365 -3.33 14.74 -7.74
N PRO A 366 -2.02 14.77 -8.07
CA PRO A 366 -1.59 15.23 -9.38
C PRO A 366 -2.27 14.44 -10.51
N LEU A 367 -2.77 15.14 -11.53
CA LEU A 367 -3.60 14.55 -12.59
C LEU A 367 -2.93 13.34 -13.27
N ILE A 368 -1.61 13.39 -13.47
CA ILE A 368 -0.87 12.27 -14.06
C ILE A 368 -0.87 11.04 -13.14
N MET A 369 -0.82 11.21 -11.82
CA MET A 369 -0.89 10.11 -10.87
C MET A 369 -2.30 9.53 -10.83
N GLU A 370 -3.33 10.38 -10.76
CA GLU A 370 -4.73 9.95 -10.81
C GLU A 370 -5.03 9.19 -12.12
N GLU A 371 -4.54 9.69 -13.26
CA GLU A 371 -4.67 9.02 -14.56
C GLU A 371 -4.10 7.60 -14.53
N ARG A 372 -2.87 7.41 -14.00
CA ARG A 372 -2.24 6.08 -13.89
C ARG A 372 -3.01 5.15 -12.97
N LEU A 373 -3.51 5.67 -11.84
CA LEU A 373 -4.33 4.90 -10.92
C LEU A 373 -5.64 4.43 -11.57
N ARG A 374 -6.35 5.32 -12.28
CA ARG A 374 -7.58 4.96 -12.99
C ARG A 374 -7.33 3.99 -14.15
N GLN A 375 -6.24 4.16 -14.90
CA GLN A 375 -5.83 3.24 -15.96
C GLN A 375 -5.53 1.84 -15.41
N LEU A 376 -4.88 1.76 -14.25
CA LEU A 376 -4.68 0.50 -13.54
C LEU A 376 -6.01 -0.14 -13.16
N GLY A 377 -6.94 0.65 -12.61
CA GLY A 377 -8.31 0.26 -12.33
C GLY A 377 -9.04 -0.38 -13.50
N GLN A 378 -9.05 0.30 -14.64
CA GLN A 378 -9.67 -0.19 -15.88
C GLN A 378 -9.08 -1.53 -16.34
N TRP A 379 -7.77 -1.72 -16.19
CA TRP A 379 -7.14 -3.01 -16.50
C TRP A 379 -7.58 -4.11 -15.51
N LEU A 380 -7.73 -3.77 -14.23
CA LEU A 380 -8.16 -4.70 -13.16
C LEU A 380 -9.64 -5.07 -13.24
N GLU A 381 -10.50 -4.26 -13.85
CA GLU A 381 -11.91 -4.63 -14.09
C GLU A 381 -12.02 -5.92 -14.91
N ILE A 382 -11.11 -6.11 -15.87
CA ILE A 382 -11.05 -7.30 -16.72
C ILE A 382 -10.14 -8.37 -16.10
N ASN A 383 -8.96 -7.97 -15.63
CA ASN A 383 -7.88 -8.90 -15.28
C ASN A 383 -7.74 -9.17 -13.77
N GLY A 384 -8.56 -8.55 -12.93
CA GLY A 384 -8.46 -8.62 -11.48
C GLY A 384 -8.59 -10.03 -10.91
N GLU A 385 -9.28 -10.94 -11.62
CA GLU A 385 -9.35 -12.36 -11.23
C GLU A 385 -7.98 -13.05 -11.22
N ALA A 386 -7.07 -12.61 -12.09
CA ALA A 386 -5.69 -13.11 -12.19
C ALA A 386 -4.75 -12.45 -11.17
N ILE A 387 -5.23 -11.49 -10.37
CA ILE A 387 -4.45 -10.74 -9.37
C ILE A 387 -4.95 -11.05 -7.96
N TYR A 388 -6.18 -10.66 -7.63
CA TYR A 388 -6.71 -10.78 -6.27
C TYR A 388 -6.98 -12.23 -5.88
N ASN A 389 -6.73 -12.56 -4.62
CA ASN A 389 -6.91 -13.92 -4.08
C ASN A 389 -6.09 -15.01 -4.83
N THR A 390 -5.09 -14.62 -5.63
CA THR A 390 -4.19 -15.56 -6.30
C THR A 390 -2.98 -15.88 -5.42
N ARG A 391 -2.28 -16.95 -5.79
CA ARG A 391 -0.98 -17.35 -5.23
C ARG A 391 0.05 -17.49 -6.36
N PRO A 392 1.35 -17.38 -6.04
CA PRO A 392 2.40 -17.76 -6.97
C PRO A 392 2.17 -19.15 -7.54
N TRP A 393 2.35 -19.30 -8.84
CA TRP A 393 2.37 -20.62 -9.46
C TRP A 393 3.75 -21.29 -9.25
N ALA A 394 3.88 -22.55 -9.68
CA ALA A 394 5.13 -23.31 -9.58
C ALA A 394 6.30 -22.65 -10.33
N VAL A 395 6.01 -21.79 -11.30
CA VAL A 395 6.97 -20.96 -12.03
C VAL A 395 6.45 -19.52 -12.05
N GLN A 396 7.32 -18.54 -11.82
CA GLN A 396 6.95 -17.11 -11.75
C GLN A 396 6.79 -16.47 -13.13
N ASN A 397 7.71 -16.76 -14.06
CA ASN A 397 7.72 -16.21 -15.42
C ASN A 397 7.97 -17.30 -16.47
N ASP A 398 7.61 -17.02 -17.72
CA ASP A 398 7.78 -17.99 -18.80
C ASP A 398 9.23 -18.11 -19.27
N THR A 399 9.62 -19.35 -19.61
CA THR A 399 10.97 -19.67 -20.07
C THR A 399 11.22 -19.28 -21.53
N ASP A 400 10.17 -19.20 -22.35
CA ASP A 400 10.27 -18.97 -23.78
C ASP A 400 9.85 -17.56 -24.20
N THR A 401 8.77 -17.04 -23.60
CA THR A 401 8.27 -15.69 -23.92
C THR A 401 8.55 -14.71 -22.78
N LYS A 402 9.42 -13.74 -23.05
CA LYS A 402 9.69 -12.64 -22.11
C LYS A 402 8.43 -11.82 -21.85
N GLY A 403 8.28 -11.32 -20.63
CA GLY A 403 7.13 -10.51 -20.23
C GLY A 403 5.85 -11.31 -20.00
N VAL A 404 5.96 -12.64 -19.85
CA VAL A 404 4.85 -13.48 -19.38
C VAL A 404 5.11 -13.90 -17.95
N TRP A 405 4.15 -13.60 -17.09
CA TRP A 405 4.18 -13.90 -15.65
C TRP A 405 3.00 -14.78 -15.27
N TYR A 406 3.13 -15.55 -14.19
CA TYR A 406 2.11 -16.52 -13.79
C TYR A 406 1.58 -16.30 -12.39
N THR A 407 0.27 -16.45 -12.25
CA THR A 407 -0.40 -16.59 -10.96
C THR A 407 -1.33 -17.80 -11.01
N ARG A 408 -1.82 -18.24 -9.85
CA ARG A 408 -2.74 -19.37 -9.75
C ARG A 408 -3.86 -19.08 -8.78
N ARG A 409 -5.07 -19.54 -9.10
CA ARG A 409 -6.20 -19.63 -8.18
C ARG A 409 -6.90 -20.96 -8.36
N ASN A 410 -7.01 -21.75 -7.30
CA ASN A 410 -7.56 -23.11 -7.35
C ASN A 410 -6.83 -23.98 -8.40
N GLU A 411 -7.52 -24.45 -9.44
CA GLU A 411 -6.94 -25.23 -10.53
C GLU A 411 -6.57 -24.37 -11.76
N THR A 412 -6.93 -23.08 -11.76
CA THR A 412 -6.66 -22.16 -12.86
C THR A 412 -5.29 -21.52 -12.72
N VAL A 413 -4.49 -21.59 -13.78
CA VAL A 413 -3.23 -20.84 -13.94
C VAL A 413 -3.49 -19.68 -14.90
N TYR A 414 -3.11 -18.47 -14.50
CA TYR A 414 -3.20 -17.28 -15.34
C TYR A 414 -1.83 -16.95 -15.91
N ALA A 415 -1.77 -16.73 -17.22
CA ALA A 415 -0.61 -16.17 -17.90
C ALA A 415 -0.86 -14.68 -18.16
N LEU A 416 -0.12 -13.82 -17.46
CA LEU A 416 -0.16 -12.37 -17.57
C LEU A 416 0.85 -11.92 -18.62
N VAL A 417 0.36 -11.57 -19.82
CA VAL A 417 1.19 -11.24 -20.98
C VAL A 417 1.30 -9.71 -21.12
N LEU A 418 2.50 -9.17 -20.92
CA LEU A 418 2.74 -7.72 -20.90
C LEU A 418 2.80 -7.08 -22.29
N ALA A 419 3.16 -7.85 -23.32
CA ALA A 419 3.25 -7.38 -24.68
C ALA A 419 2.45 -8.29 -25.61
N TRP A 420 1.65 -7.67 -26.49
CA TRP A 420 0.87 -8.43 -27.46
C TRP A 420 1.78 -9.29 -28.35
N PRO A 421 1.52 -10.60 -28.47
CA PRO A 421 2.37 -11.49 -29.25
C PRO A 421 2.34 -11.15 -30.74
N LYS A 422 3.51 -11.22 -31.39
CA LYS A 422 3.60 -11.07 -32.86
C LYS A 422 2.78 -12.15 -33.54
N GLU A 423 2.11 -11.78 -34.63
CA GLU A 423 1.28 -12.68 -35.43
C GLU A 423 0.14 -13.37 -34.64
N ASN A 424 -0.19 -12.86 -33.45
CA ASN A 424 -1.17 -13.46 -32.53
C ASN A 424 -0.79 -14.87 -32.05
N ILE A 425 0.52 -15.17 -31.96
CA ILE A 425 1.04 -16.48 -31.53
C ILE A 425 1.78 -16.33 -30.20
N LEU A 426 1.24 -16.94 -29.15
CA LEU A 426 1.89 -17.01 -27.83
C LEU A 426 2.51 -18.39 -27.62
N THR A 427 3.79 -18.40 -27.26
CA THR A 427 4.60 -19.60 -26.98
C THR A 427 4.84 -19.66 -25.48
N LEU A 428 4.36 -20.71 -24.81
CA LEU A 428 4.53 -20.88 -23.36
C LEU A 428 5.41 -22.11 -23.09
N GLY A 429 6.61 -21.87 -22.58
CA GLY A 429 7.60 -22.91 -22.30
C GLY A 429 7.47 -23.54 -20.91
N SER A 430 6.81 -22.85 -19.98
CA SER A 430 6.63 -23.32 -18.60
C SER A 430 5.42 -24.24 -18.41
N LEU A 431 4.51 -24.33 -19.39
CA LEU A 431 3.32 -25.19 -19.33
C LEU A 431 3.67 -26.63 -19.73
N THR A 432 3.74 -27.53 -18.76
CA THR A 432 3.82 -28.98 -18.99
C THR A 432 2.51 -29.62 -18.54
N THR A 433 1.65 -30.03 -19.46
CA THR A 433 0.41 -30.75 -19.12
C THR A 433 0.17 -31.93 -20.06
N THR A 434 -0.39 -33.01 -19.52
CA THR A 434 -0.69 -34.26 -20.23
C THR A 434 -2.18 -34.43 -20.50
N SER A 435 -3.02 -33.46 -20.13
CA SER A 435 -4.48 -33.50 -20.26
C SER A 435 -5.02 -32.43 -21.22
N ASN A 436 -6.29 -32.58 -21.63
CA ASN A 436 -7.01 -31.54 -22.36
C ASN A 436 -7.19 -30.32 -21.44
N VAL A 437 -6.56 -29.20 -21.80
CA VAL A 437 -6.68 -27.92 -21.08
C VAL A 437 -7.56 -26.98 -21.90
N ASN A 438 -8.50 -26.31 -21.25
CA ASN A 438 -9.25 -25.22 -21.86
C ASN A 438 -8.48 -23.91 -21.69
N ILE A 439 -8.31 -23.17 -22.77
CA ILE A 439 -7.66 -21.86 -22.73
C ILE A 439 -8.62 -20.80 -23.21
N SER A 440 -8.79 -19.77 -22.39
CA SER A 440 -9.56 -18.58 -22.66
C SER A 440 -8.74 -17.35 -22.30
N MET A 441 -9.06 -16.21 -22.91
CA MET A 441 -8.54 -14.92 -22.49
C MET A 441 -9.59 -14.20 -21.66
N LEU A 442 -9.16 -13.53 -20.58
CA LEU A 442 -10.06 -12.67 -19.81
C LEU A 442 -10.56 -11.52 -20.69
N GLY A 443 -11.85 -11.19 -20.58
CA GLY A 443 -12.50 -10.19 -21.42
C GLY A 443 -12.87 -10.66 -22.83
N TYR A 444 -12.72 -11.96 -23.14
CA TYR A 444 -13.14 -12.53 -24.42
C TYR A 444 -13.88 -13.85 -24.26
N ASP A 445 -15.05 -13.95 -24.87
CA ASP A 445 -15.99 -15.05 -24.65
C ASP A 445 -15.65 -16.34 -25.42
N GLN A 446 -14.72 -16.29 -26.39
CA GLN A 446 -14.35 -17.47 -27.17
C GLN A 446 -13.09 -18.15 -26.62
N LEU A 447 -13.10 -19.48 -26.67
CA LEU A 447 -11.91 -20.28 -26.38
C LEU A 447 -10.83 -20.02 -27.43
N CYS A 448 -9.58 -19.86 -26.99
CA CYS A 448 -8.46 -19.78 -27.90
C CYS A 448 -8.18 -21.15 -28.53
N THR A 449 -7.87 -21.16 -29.82
CA THR A 449 -7.33 -22.39 -30.43
C THR A 449 -5.90 -22.59 -29.95
N HIS A 450 -5.55 -23.83 -29.66
CA HIS A 450 -4.22 -24.16 -29.17
C HIS A 450 -3.76 -25.49 -29.75
N ARG A 451 -2.44 -25.64 -29.85
CA ARG A 451 -1.81 -26.90 -30.23
C ARG A 451 -0.53 -27.10 -29.47
N TRP A 452 -0.22 -28.36 -29.20
CA TRP A 452 1.11 -28.76 -28.81
C TRP A 452 2.03 -28.72 -30.03
N GLN A 453 3.19 -28.10 -29.89
CA GLN A 453 4.25 -28.16 -30.89
C GLN A 453 5.48 -28.80 -30.26
N HIS A 454 5.79 -30.02 -30.72
CA HIS A 454 6.99 -30.74 -30.30
C HIS A 454 8.23 -29.97 -30.75
N ARG A 455 9.15 -29.68 -29.82
CA ARG A 455 10.45 -29.11 -30.19
C ARG A 455 11.26 -30.20 -30.88
N SER A 456 11.66 -30.00 -32.14
CA SER A 456 12.58 -30.89 -32.83
C SER A 456 13.95 -30.25 -33.06
N ASN A 457 14.99 -30.96 -32.57
CA ASN A 457 16.41 -31.03 -32.99
C ASN A 457 17.40 -30.16 -32.14
N PHE A 458 18.46 -30.67 -31.51
CA PHE A 458 19.53 -31.59 -31.94
C PHE A 458 20.20 -32.23 -30.69
N LYS A 459 20.48 -33.55 -30.74
CA LYS A 459 21.34 -34.32 -29.81
C LYS A 459 21.14 -34.11 -28.28
N SER A 460 20.55 -35.14 -27.66
CA SER A 460 20.67 -35.53 -26.26
C SER A 460 20.23 -34.53 -25.18
N ARG A 461 18.92 -34.29 -25.09
CA ARG A 461 18.10 -34.28 -23.86
C ARG A 461 16.66 -34.03 -24.28
N ALA A 462 15.69 -34.76 -23.72
CA ALA A 462 14.28 -34.52 -23.99
C ALA A 462 13.93 -33.09 -23.52
N ILE A 463 13.64 -32.20 -24.47
CA ILE A 463 13.14 -30.86 -24.18
C ILE A 463 11.60 -30.99 -24.17
N PRO A 464 10.89 -30.46 -23.16
CA PRO A 464 9.42 -30.51 -23.13
C PRO A 464 8.79 -29.87 -24.38
N ASP A 465 7.60 -30.35 -24.75
CA ASP A 465 6.78 -29.76 -25.82
C ASP A 465 6.43 -28.30 -25.50
N ILE A 466 6.37 -27.45 -26.53
CA ILE A 466 5.90 -26.06 -26.38
C ILE A 466 4.39 -26.05 -26.49
N TYR A 467 3.76 -25.25 -25.64
CA TYR A 467 2.36 -24.89 -25.80
C TYR A 467 2.22 -23.67 -26.72
N VAL A 468 1.66 -23.87 -27.92
CA VAL A 468 1.40 -22.78 -28.87
C VAL A 468 -0.08 -22.43 -28.81
N VAL A 469 -0.37 -21.23 -28.29
CA VAL A 469 -1.72 -20.67 -28.30
C VAL A 469 -1.84 -19.80 -29.54
N THR A 470 -2.70 -20.20 -30.47
CA THR A 470 -3.16 -19.38 -31.58
C THR A 470 -4.53 -18.84 -31.25
N CYS A 471 -4.59 -17.68 -30.61
CA CYS A 471 -5.85 -16.98 -30.55
C CYS A 471 -6.02 -16.27 -31.91
N ARG A 472 -6.89 -16.80 -32.79
CA ARG A 472 -7.36 -16.02 -33.94
C ARG A 472 -8.31 -14.98 -33.38
N TRP A 473 -7.81 -13.76 -33.28
CA TRP A 473 -8.59 -12.57 -32.93
C TRP A 473 -9.26 -12.02 -34.17
#